data_AF-A0A226WLM6-F1
#
_entry.id   AF-A0A226WLM6-F1
#
_cell.length_a   1.000
_cell.length_b   1.000
_cell.length_c   1.000
_cell.angle_alpha   90.00
_cell.angle_beta   90.00
_cell.angle_gamma   90.00
#
_symmetry.space_group_name_H-M   'P 1'
#
loop_
_entity.id
_entity.type
_entity.pdbx_description
1 polymer ?
#
loop_
_entity_poly.entity_id
_entity_poly.type
_entity_poly.pdbx_seq_one_letter_code
_entity_poly.pdbx_strand_id
1 'polypeptide(L)'
;MLTLTKRDLAVLDGAQPEYEVFLVETGEDDGKDERQGWWLMKVKIPSESKIYVVQTALGRTKLWKRLDIAMDFVKETCPRISTVHVLLRKEAT
;
A
#
# COMPACT_ATOMS: atom_id res chain seq x y z
N MET A 1 -1.64 11.75 7.34
CA MET A 1 -1.34 10.49 6.63
C MET A 1 0.05 10.64 6.01
N LEU A 2 1.00 9.75 6.29
CA LEU A 2 2.33 9.79 5.67
C LEU A 2 2.26 9.15 4.29
N THR A 3 3.07 9.63 3.35
CA THR A 3 3.00 9.20 1.95
C THR A 3 4.37 8.91 1.35
N LEU A 4 4.38 8.02 0.36
CA LEU A 4 5.54 7.69 -0.46
C LEU A 4 5.16 7.77 -1.93
N THR A 5 5.99 8.39 -2.75
CA THR A 5 5.90 8.22 -4.20
C THR A 5 6.49 6.87 -4.61
N LYS A 6 6.28 6.44 -5.87
CA LYS A 6 6.97 5.25 -6.42
C LYS A 6 8.50 5.38 -6.28
N ARG A 7 9.03 6.60 -6.44
CA ARG A 7 10.46 6.88 -6.29
C ARG A 7 10.92 6.69 -4.84
N ASP A 8 10.19 7.26 -3.88
CA ASP A 8 10.54 7.11 -2.46
C ASP A 8 10.48 5.65 -2.02
N LEU A 9 9.49 4.90 -2.55
CA LEU A 9 9.36 3.47 -2.30
C LEU A 9 10.55 2.66 -2.85
N ALA A 10 11.03 2.98 -4.07
CA ALA A 10 12.22 2.34 -4.63
C ALA A 10 13.50 2.68 -3.84
N VAL A 11 13.61 3.90 -3.32
CA VAL A 11 14.72 4.29 -2.43
C VAL A 11 14.61 3.56 -1.08
N LEU A 12 13.40 3.39 -0.56
CA LEU A 12 13.14 2.67 0.67
C LEU A 12 13.48 1.19 0.53
N ASP A 13 13.04 0.51 -0.54
CA ASP A 13 13.50 -0.84 -0.88
C ASP A 13 15.04 -0.84 -0.90
N GLY A 14 15.63 0.17 -1.57
CA GLY A 14 17.05 0.55 -1.61
C GLY A 14 17.82 0.39 -0.31
N ALA A 15 17.32 1.05 0.73
CA ALA A 15 18.09 1.46 1.89
C ALA A 15 17.64 0.80 3.20
N GLN A 16 16.40 0.32 3.28
CA GLN A 16 15.80 -0.20 4.51
C GLN A 16 15.55 -1.71 4.39
N PRO A 17 16.21 -2.54 5.19
CA PRO A 17 16.03 -4.00 5.14
C PRO A 17 14.73 -4.47 5.82
N GLU A 18 14.17 -3.68 6.74
CA GLU A 18 13.11 -4.11 7.65
C GLU A 18 11.84 -3.27 7.48
N TYR A 19 11.16 -3.42 6.35
CA TYR A 19 9.83 -2.84 6.15
C TYR A 19 8.83 -3.91 5.71
N GLU A 20 7.57 -3.65 6.02
CA GLU A 20 6.46 -4.55 5.73
C GLU A 20 5.51 -3.90 4.72
N VAL A 21 5.02 -4.70 3.78
CA VAL A 21 4.03 -4.26 2.79
C VAL A 21 2.68 -4.93 3.06
N PHE A 22 1.65 -4.12 3.12
CA PHE A 22 0.26 -4.54 3.28
C PHE A 22 -0.57 -4.05 2.10
N LEU A 23 -1.36 -4.94 1.51
CA LEU A 23 -2.45 -4.60 0.59
C LEU A 23 -3.76 -4.74 1.35
N VAL A 24 -4.44 -3.62 1.56
CA VAL A 24 -5.65 -3.51 2.38
C VAL A 24 -6.82 -3.17 1.49
N GLU A 25 -7.90 -3.93 1.60
CA GLU A 25 -9.15 -3.64 0.92
C GLU A 25 -9.85 -2.41 1.55
N THR A 26 -10.29 -1.46 0.72
CA THR A 26 -10.93 -0.21 1.16
C THR A 26 -12.44 -0.38 1.45
N GLY A 27 -12.94 0.36 2.46
CA GLY A 27 -14.34 0.33 2.92
C GLY A 27 -15.14 1.59 2.59
N GLU A 28 -16.41 1.62 3.03
CA GLU A 28 -17.37 2.73 2.83
C GLU A 28 -17.07 3.99 3.67
N ASP A 29 -16.24 3.87 4.71
CA ASP A 29 -16.06 4.91 5.75
C ASP A 29 -15.20 6.11 5.31
N ASP A 30 -14.67 6.09 4.08
CA ASP A 30 -13.98 7.24 3.48
C ASP A 30 -14.97 8.31 2.93
N GLY A 31 -16.26 8.19 3.28
CA GLY A 31 -17.27 9.26 3.23
C GLY A 31 -17.86 9.56 1.85
N LYS A 32 -17.24 9.09 0.78
CA LYS A 32 -17.71 9.09 -0.62
C LYS A 32 -16.80 8.13 -1.39
N ASP A 33 -17.28 7.10 -2.09
CA ASP A 33 -16.71 6.73 -3.40
C ASP A 33 -17.14 5.34 -3.91
N GLU A 34 -17.23 5.26 -5.23
CA GLU A 34 -17.27 4.08 -6.12
C GLU A 34 -16.03 3.14 -5.99
N ARG A 35 -15.32 3.20 -4.86
CA ARG A 35 -14.01 2.58 -4.61
C ARG A 35 -14.02 1.58 -3.46
N GLN A 36 -15.19 1.15 -3.01
CA GLN A 36 -15.30 -0.02 -2.14
C GLN A 36 -14.72 -1.26 -2.85
N GLY A 37 -13.95 -2.07 -2.13
CA GLY A 37 -13.29 -3.26 -2.69
C GLY A 37 -12.05 -2.95 -3.55
N TRP A 38 -11.60 -1.68 -3.58
CA TRP A 38 -10.30 -1.35 -4.15
C TRP A 38 -9.20 -1.63 -3.13
N TRP A 39 -7.98 -1.68 -3.60
CA TRP A 39 -6.82 -2.04 -2.82
C TRP A 39 -5.96 -0.82 -2.55
N LEU A 40 -5.53 -0.67 -1.31
CA LEU A 40 -4.61 0.34 -0.84
C LEU A 40 -3.31 -0.34 -0.39
N MET A 41 -2.17 0.21 -0.78
CA MET A 41 -0.88 -0.24 -0.28
C MET A 41 -0.46 0.59 0.93
N LYS A 42 -0.21 -0.08 2.07
CA LYS A 42 0.42 0.48 3.26
C LYS A 42 1.83 -0.08 3.40
N VAL A 43 2.78 0.80 3.72
CA VAL A 43 4.17 0.45 3.98
C VAL A 43 4.45 0.80 5.44
N LYS A 44 4.82 -0.20 6.23
CA LYS A 44 5.10 -0.04 7.66
C LYS A 44 6.59 -0.22 7.90
N ILE A 45 7.18 0.73 8.63
CA ILE A 45 8.56 0.66 9.11
C ILE A 45 8.47 0.41 10.62
N PRO A 46 8.65 -0.83 11.10
CA PRO A 46 8.44 -1.18 12.51
C PRO A 46 9.30 -0.35 13.47
N SER A 47 10.57 -0.13 13.12
CA SER A 47 11.53 0.64 13.91
C SER A 47 11.12 2.11 14.12
N GLU A 48 10.34 2.67 13.21
CA GLU A 48 9.88 4.07 13.29
C GLU A 48 8.43 4.19 13.78
N SER A 49 7.71 3.08 13.96
CA SER A 49 6.26 3.07 14.24
C SER A 49 5.45 3.92 13.24
N LYS A 50 5.95 4.05 11.99
CA LYS A 50 5.31 4.84 10.93
C LYS A 50 4.65 3.94 9.90
N ILE A 51 3.52 4.42 9.38
CA ILE A 51 2.77 3.79 8.30
C ILE A 51 2.59 4.82 7.18
N TYR A 52 3.01 4.45 5.98
CA TYR A 52 2.93 5.26 4.78
C TYR A 52 1.92 4.66 3.81
N VAL A 53 1.37 5.49 2.94
CA VAL A 53 0.63 5.04 1.75
C VAL A 53 1.28 5.51 0.46
N VAL A 54 1.09 4.74 -0.60
CA VAL A 54 1.65 5.09 -1.90
C VAL A 54 0.81 6.17 -2.58
N GLN A 55 1.47 7.17 -3.16
CA GLN A 55 0.84 8.22 -3.97
C GLN A 55 1.11 8.03 -5.46
N THR A 56 0.15 8.47 -6.26
CA THR A 56 0.31 8.72 -7.70
C THR A 56 1.17 9.96 -7.94
N ALA A 57 1.63 10.14 -9.18
CA ALA A 57 2.35 11.35 -9.59
C ALA A 57 1.53 12.65 -9.38
N LEU A 58 0.20 12.55 -9.27
CA LEU A 58 -0.70 13.67 -8.99
C LEU A 58 -0.89 13.94 -7.48
N GLY A 59 -0.11 13.29 -6.61
CA GLY A 59 -0.21 13.46 -5.14
C GLY A 59 -1.46 12.81 -4.51
N ARG A 60 -2.27 12.09 -5.28
CA ARG A 60 -3.42 11.33 -4.75
C ARG A 60 -2.98 9.96 -4.28
N THR A 61 -3.59 9.44 -3.22
CA THR A 61 -3.41 8.04 -2.80
C THR A 61 -3.65 7.10 -3.96
N LYS A 62 -2.69 6.20 -4.20
CA LYS A 62 -2.78 5.19 -5.24
C LYS A 62 -3.66 4.05 -4.73
N LEU A 63 -4.72 3.78 -5.50
CA LEU A 63 -5.63 2.68 -5.28
C LEU A 63 -5.65 1.79 -6.53
N TRP A 64 -5.92 0.51 -6.34
CA TRP A 64 -6.03 -0.46 -7.43
C TRP A 64 -7.38 -1.15 -7.37
N LYS A 65 -8.09 -1.21 -8.50
CA LYS A 65 -9.39 -1.92 -8.57
C LYS A 65 -9.24 -3.44 -8.44
N ARG A 66 -8.04 -3.99 -8.68
CA ARG A 66 -7.78 -5.43 -8.62
C ARG A 66 -6.49 -5.71 -7.85
N LEU A 67 -6.51 -6.78 -7.04
CA LEU A 67 -5.39 -7.20 -6.20
C LEU A 67 -4.16 -7.62 -7.03
N ASP A 68 -4.37 -8.30 -8.15
CA ASP A 68 -3.27 -8.78 -9.02
C ASP A 68 -2.43 -7.61 -9.57
N ILE A 69 -3.09 -6.52 -9.98
CA ILE A 69 -2.39 -5.31 -10.45
C ILE A 69 -1.63 -4.63 -9.29
N ALA A 70 -2.19 -4.65 -8.07
CA ALA A 70 -1.48 -4.14 -6.90
C ALA A 70 -0.24 -5.00 -6.59
N MET A 71 -0.35 -6.33 -6.69
CA MET A 71 0.77 -7.26 -6.50
C MET A 71 1.86 -7.08 -7.55
N ASP A 72 1.51 -6.87 -8.82
CA ASP A 72 2.51 -6.64 -9.87
C ASP A 72 3.27 -5.32 -9.66
N PHE A 73 2.58 -4.27 -9.19
CA PHE A 73 3.26 -3.03 -8.78
C PHE A 73 4.27 -3.27 -7.65
N VAL A 74 3.91 -4.09 -6.66
CA VAL A 74 4.81 -4.43 -5.55
C VAL A 74 6.03 -5.20 -6.04
N LYS A 75 5.86 -6.20 -6.91
CA LYS A 75 7.00 -6.95 -7.51
C LYS A 75 7.93 -6.04 -8.30
N GLU A 76 7.37 -5.09 -9.04
CA GLU A 76 8.14 -4.15 -9.86
C GLU A 76 8.92 -3.14 -8.99
N THR A 77 8.32 -2.67 -7.89
CA THR A 77 8.85 -1.53 -7.11
C THR A 77 9.63 -1.95 -5.87
N CYS A 78 9.30 -3.11 -5.30
CA CYS A 78 9.88 -3.64 -4.06
C CYS A 78 10.45 -5.06 -4.29
N PRO A 79 11.42 -5.26 -5.18
CA PRO A 79 11.88 -6.60 -5.55
C PRO A 79 12.57 -7.38 -4.41
N ARG A 80 12.96 -6.72 -3.31
CA ARG A 80 13.63 -7.39 -2.18
C ARG A 80 12.69 -7.96 -1.13
N ILE A 81 11.41 -7.58 -1.15
CA ILE A 81 10.47 -8.15 -0.17
C ILE A 81 10.09 -9.56 -0.60
N SER A 82 10.11 -10.48 0.34
CA SER A 82 9.69 -11.88 0.12
C SER A 82 8.22 -12.11 0.48
N THR A 83 7.62 -11.19 1.23
CA THR A 83 6.27 -11.34 1.81
C THR A 83 5.45 -10.08 1.60
N VAL A 84 4.18 -10.28 1.21
CA VAL A 84 3.15 -9.24 1.14
C VAL A 84 1.96 -9.70 1.97
N HIS A 85 1.51 -8.88 2.90
CA HIS A 85 0.34 -9.18 3.72
C HIS A 85 -0.92 -8.67 3.01
N VAL A 86 -1.89 -9.55 2.78
CA VAL A 86 -3.19 -9.19 2.20
C VAL A 86 -4.22 -9.15 3.33
N LEU A 87 -4.80 -7.97 3.56
CA LEU A 87 -5.80 -7.75 4.60
C LEU A 87 -7.15 -7.50 3.94
N LEU A 88 -8.00 -8.53 3.99
CA LEU A 88 -9.40 -8.44 3.60
C LEU A 88 -10.18 -7.65 4.64
N ARG A 89 -11.23 -6.96 4.20
CA ARG A 89 -12.19 -6.36 5.12
C ARG A 89 -12.81 -7.46 5.99
N LYS A 90 -12.95 -7.21 7.29
CA LYS A 90 -13.86 -7.98 8.13
C LYS A 90 -15.29 -7.52 7.84
N GLU A 91 -16.17 -8.43 7.47
CA GLU A 91 -17.61 -8.15 7.48
C GLU A 91 -17.99 -7.71 8.89
N ALA A 92 -18.59 -6.52 9.02
CA ALA A 92 -19.19 -6.10 10.28
C ALA A 92 -20.46 -6.94 10.44
N THR A 93 -20.44 -7.87 11.40
CA THR A 93 -21.60 -8.69 11.79
C THR A 93 -22.59 -7.86 12.59
#